data_AF-A0A9Q4BQY7-F1
#
_entry.id   AF-A0A9Q4BQY7-F1
#
_cell.length_a   1.000
_cell.length_b   1.000
_cell.length_c   1.000
_cell.angle_alpha   90.00
_cell.angle_beta   90.00
_cell.angle_gamma   90.00
#
_symmetry.space_group_name_H-M   'P 1'
#
loop_
_entity.id
_entity.type
_entity.pdbx_description
1 polymer ?
#
loop_
_entity_poly.entity_id
_entity_poly.type
_entity_poly.pdbx_seq_one_letter_code
_entity_poly.pdbx_strand_id
1 'polypeptide(L)' 'MNKLQNIFIRNNGYSRMEELKRSGIQTRQISKAVQEGLLTKVSPGLYKLNNYPWDEHESFADV' A
#
# COMPACT_ATOMS: atom_id res chain seq x y z
N MET A 1 -9.40 -3.41 7.67
CA MET A 1 -8.41 -3.32 6.57
C MET A 1 -9.08 -2.84 5.28
N ASN A 2 -8.53 -1.82 4.62
CA ASN A 2 -9.02 -1.36 3.31
C ASN A 2 -8.61 -2.32 2.18
N LYS A 3 -9.49 -2.55 1.19
CA LYS A 3 -9.24 -3.42 0.02
C LYS A 3 -7.92 -3.10 -0.69
N LEU A 4 -7.57 -1.81 -0.76
CA LEU A 4 -6.31 -1.32 -1.30
C LEU A 4 -5.11 -1.91 -0.55
N GLN A 5 -5.05 -1.74 0.77
CA GLN A 5 -3.93 -2.23 1.61
C GLN A 5 -3.78 -3.75 1.51
N ASN A 6 -4.88 -4.50 1.46
CA ASN A 6 -4.83 -5.96 1.31
C ASN A 6 -4.12 -6.42 0.03
N ILE A 7 -4.25 -5.67 -1.07
CA ILE A 7 -3.53 -5.98 -2.31
C ILE A 7 -2.04 -5.78 -2.11
N PHE A 8 -1.64 -4.67 -1.51
CA PHE A 8 -0.23 -4.42 -1.19
C PHE A 8 0.32 -5.46 -0.21
N ILE A 9 -0.45 -5.88 0.81
CA ILE A 9 0.01 -6.89 1.77
C ILE A 9 0.27 -8.24 1.09
N ARG A 10 -0.61 -8.67 0.18
CA ARG A 10 -0.40 -9.89 -0.60
C ARG A 10 0.79 -9.79 -1.55
N ASN A 11 1.14 -8.57 -1.97
CA ASN A 11 2.21 -8.30 -2.91
C ASN A 11 3.47 -7.74 -2.22
N ASN A 12 3.69 -8.08 -0.95
CA ASN A 12 4.89 -7.69 -0.17
C ASN A 12 5.14 -6.17 -0.10
N GLY A 13 4.08 -5.38 -0.02
CA GLY A 13 4.12 -3.92 0.10
C GLY A 13 4.24 -3.16 -1.23
N TYR A 14 4.24 -3.85 -2.38
CA TYR A 14 4.37 -3.21 -3.70
C TYR A 14 3.25 -3.63 -4.64
N SER A 15 2.80 -2.72 -5.50
CA SER A 15 1.83 -3.09 -6.55
C SER A 15 1.94 -2.18 -7.75
N ARG A 16 1.66 -2.74 -8.94
CA ARG A 16 1.58 -1.95 -10.18
C ARG A 16 0.19 -1.37 -10.39
N MET A 17 0.12 -0.25 -11.10
CA MET A 17 -1.12 0.42 -11.51
C MET A 17 -2.09 -0.52 -12.21
N GLU A 18 -1.58 -1.30 -13.16
CA GLU A 18 -2.37 -2.23 -13.97
C GLU A 18 -2.99 -3.34 -13.10
N GLU A 19 -2.27 -3.78 -12.08
CA GLU A 19 -2.73 -4.80 -11.14
C GLU A 19 -3.79 -4.25 -10.17
N LEU A 20 -3.60 -3.00 -9.70
CA LEU A 20 -4.59 -2.30 -8.89
C LEU A 20 -5.90 -2.12 -9.68
N LYS A 21 -5.82 -1.68 -10.95
CA LYS A 21 -7.00 -1.57 -11.82
C LYS A 21 -7.69 -2.91 -12.04
N ARG A 22 -6.93 -3.97 -12.33
CA ARG A 22 -7.47 -5.35 -12.50
C ARG A 22 -8.16 -5.85 -11.24
N SER A 23 -7.69 -5.42 -10.07
CA SER A 23 -8.30 -5.73 -8.76
C SER A 23 -9.55 -4.88 -8.45
N GLY A 24 -9.96 -3.99 -9.37
CA GLY A 24 -11.09 -3.10 -9.22
C GLY A 24 -10.80 -1.86 -8.36
N ILE A 25 -9.53 -1.51 -8.15
CA ILE A 25 -9.16 -0.25 -7.51
C ILE A 25 -9.22 0.86 -8.53
N GLN A 26 -9.95 1.93 -8.18
CA GLN A 26 -10.08 3.09 -9.04
C GLN A 26 -8.86 4.01 -8.91
N THR A 27 -8.46 4.63 -10.02
CA THR A 27 -7.35 5.58 -10.07
C THR A 27 -7.47 6.69 -9.03
N ARG A 28 -8.69 7.20 -8.77
CA ARG A 28 -8.94 8.22 -7.75
C ARG A 28 -8.55 7.77 -6.34
N GLN A 29 -8.75 6.48 -6.02
CA GLN A 29 -8.41 5.93 -4.70
C GLN A 29 -6.90 5.83 -4.55
N ILE A 30 -6.19 5.48 -5.62
CA ILE A 30 -4.72 5.44 -5.65
C ILE A 30 -4.17 6.86 -5.47
N SER A 31 -4.67 7.84 -6.24
CA SER A 31 -4.25 9.23 -6.12
C SER A 31 -4.52 9.80 -4.73
N LYS A 32 -5.70 9.52 -4.15
CA LYS A 32 -6.03 9.92 -2.79
C LYS A 32 -5.09 9.28 -1.77
N ALA A 33 -4.81 7.99 -1.88
CA ALA A 33 -3.88 7.30 -0.99
C ALA A 33 -2.43 7.82 -1.12
N VAL A 34 -2.02 8.28 -2.30
CA VAL A 34 -0.73 8.96 -2.47
C VAL A 34 -0.73 10.34 -1.80
N GLN A 35 -1.80 11.12 -1.95
CA GLN A 35 -1.93 12.44 -1.31
C GLN A 35 -1.99 12.33 0.23
N GLU A 36 -2.66 11.32 0.75
CA GLU A 36 -2.75 11.04 2.19
C GLU A 36 -1.48 10.40 2.77
N GLY A 37 -0.45 10.14 1.95
CA GLY A 37 0.81 9.55 2.39
C GLY A 37 0.75 8.04 2.69
N LEU A 38 -0.37 7.37 2.39
CA LEU A 38 -0.52 5.91 2.51
C LEU A 38 0.35 5.18 1.47
N LEU A 39 0.44 5.71 0.25
CA LEU A 39 1.23 5.14 -0.84
C LEU A 39 2.33 6.10 -1.30
N THR A 40 3.50 5.56 -1.63
CA THR A 40 4.55 6.29 -2.36
C THR A 40 4.63 5.78 -3.78
N LYS A 41 4.68 6.71 -4.74
CA LYS A 41 4.98 6.39 -6.13
C LYS A 41 6.49 6.21 -6.29
N VAL A 42 6.93 4.98 -6.50
CA VAL A 42 8.35 4.64 -6.67
C VAL A 42 8.80 4.87 -8.11
N SER A 43 7.96 4.51 -9.08
CA SER A 43 8.22 4.71 -10.52
C SER A 43 6.92 4.85 -11.30
N PRO A 44 6.94 5.17 -12.61
CA PRO A 44 5.74 5.26 -13.43
C PRO A 44 4.93 3.95 -13.37
N GLY A 45 3.78 4.01 -12.69
CA GLY A 45 2.89 2.86 -12.51
C GLY A 45 3.32 1.86 -11.43
N LEU A 46 4.33 2.17 -10.61
CA LEU A 46 4.73 1.36 -9.44
C LEU A 46 4.51 2.13 -8.15
N TYR A 47 3.80 1.51 -7.22
CA TYR A 47 3.46 2.08 -5.93
C TYR A 47 3.95 1.17 -4.81
N LYS A 48 4.32 1.79 -3.69
CA LYS A 48 4.71 1.15 -2.43
C LYS A 48 3.76 1.57 -1.33
N LEU A 49 3.36 0.65 -0.47
CA LEU A 49 2.65 0.93 0.77
C LEU A 49 3.64 1.46 1.81
N ASN A 50 3.45 2.70 2.28
CA ASN A 50 4.39 3.35 3.20
C ASN A 50 4.35 2.72 4.58
N ASN A 51 3.14 2.55 5.12
CA ASN A 51 2.93 1.92 6.41
C ASN A 51 2.61 0.44 6.21
N TYR A 52 3.49 -0.29 5.52
CA TYR A 52 3.37 -1.74 5.43
C TYR A 52 3.77 -2.31 6.80
N PRO A 53 2.84 -2.92 7.55
CA PRO A 53 3.13 -3.46 8.87
C PRO A 53 3.87 -4.77 8.70
N TRP A 54 5.13 -4.69 8.28
CA TRP A 54 6.10 -5.72 8.61
C TRP A 54 6.73 -5.26 9.92
N ASP A 55 6.03 -5.63 11.00
CA ASP A 55 6.47 -5.61 12.39
C ASP A 55 6.54 -4.27 13.15
N GLU A 56 5.37 -3.67 13.43
CA GLU A 56 5.18 -2.90 14.68
C GLU A 56 4.78 -3.82 15.87
N HIS A 57 5.05 -5.14 15.79
CA HIS A 57 5.00 -6.03 16.95
C HIS A 57 6.38 -6.28 17.60
N GLU A 58 7.44 -5.54 17.22
CA GLU A 58 8.72 -5.48 17.97
C GLU A 58 8.86 -4.24 18.88
N SER A 59 7.77 -3.60 19.31
CA SER A 59 7.84 -2.54 20.33
C SER A 59 6.75 -2.65 21.38
N PHE A 60 6.68 -3.81 22.02
CA PHE A 60 6.21 -3.94 23.41
C PHE A 60 7.04 -5.05 24.09
N ALA A 61 8.36 -4.87 24.13
CA ALA A 61 9.12 -5.47 25.22
C ALA A 61 9.00 -4.51 26.41
N ASP A 62 8.09 -4.83 27.33
CA ASP A 62 8.15 -4.35 28.71
C ASP A 62 9.58 -4.58 29.23
N VAL A 63 10.25 -3.52 29.70
CA VAL A 63 11.37 -3.58 30.66
C VAL A 63 11.15 -2.53 31.73
#